data_AF-A0A0A1PRY7-F1
#
_entry.id   AF-A0A0A1PRY7-F1
#
_cell.length_a   1.000
_cell.length_b   1.000
_cell.length_c   1.000
_cell.angle_alpha   90.00
_cell.angle_beta   90.00
_cell.angle_gamma   90.00
#
_symmetry.space_group_name_H-M   'P 1'
#
loop_
_entity.id
_entity.type
_entity.pdbx_description
1 polymer ?
#
loop_
_entity_poly.entity_id
_entity_poly.type
_entity_poly.pdbx_seq_one_letter_code
_entity_poly.pdbx_strand_id
1 'polypeptide(L)'
;MRPKIEVRLHDTYLGIWQDGANDATFRTEVFTPLLNAFARRGWKVGADSHVLKHFRSLSPSRRLARRGELHAAIAIHGRAIEVTYWAETWPIDNPNGQRHDFDKLKRMNYLDQLRVQLERRRIIAWLQTIAPVTVSTSDITGLTPRQRIDRGYAKSWHTDENLGRPRCDHDYNRKSADGALLEHGATIWFTDRKGRIGRGTTFYHINNMWWVIAGDQLLNLSCCEIFCRPPDDLRRKRNKRQRRDRLEGELATAVRRMDFRRAERLKGILFGDQPLYLIWARDHKAYYRPNYSGYTSDVIAAGRYTRAEAEAEVRRVPHELEAVDADGKHIRFDRVA
;
A
#
# COMPACT_ATOMS: atom_id res chain seq x y z
N MET A 1 8.17 -40.91 2.79
CA MET A 1 8.75 -39.54 2.80
C MET A 1 7.78 -38.65 2.06
N ARG A 2 7.37 -37.50 2.63
CA ARG A 2 6.34 -36.64 2.00
C ARG A 2 6.88 -35.94 0.73
N PRO A 3 5.99 -35.49 -0.17
CA PRO A 3 6.36 -34.62 -1.29
C PRO A 3 7.10 -33.36 -0.82
N LYS A 4 7.84 -32.74 -1.74
CA LYS A 4 8.62 -31.52 -1.48
C LYS A 4 7.74 -30.41 -0.87
N ILE A 5 8.28 -29.73 0.13
CA ILE A 5 7.68 -28.56 0.78
C ILE A 5 8.51 -27.31 0.48
N GLU A 6 7.85 -26.24 0.08
CA GLU A 6 8.46 -24.90 -0.03
C GLU A 6 8.08 -24.07 1.20
N VAL A 7 9.07 -23.50 1.89
CA VAL A 7 8.86 -22.57 3.00
C VAL A 7 9.15 -21.15 2.53
N ARG A 8 8.15 -20.27 2.56
CA ARG A 8 8.24 -18.87 2.17
C ARG A 8 8.28 -17.97 3.39
N LEU A 9 9.33 -17.16 3.53
CA LEU A 9 9.49 -16.22 4.64
C LEU A 9 9.38 -14.77 4.15
N HIS A 10 8.62 -13.94 4.86
CA HIS A 10 8.47 -12.50 4.60
C HIS A 10 8.15 -11.74 5.90
N ASP A 11 8.95 -10.78 6.35
CA ASP A 11 8.68 -9.99 7.57
C ASP A 11 8.36 -10.86 8.79
N THR A 12 7.09 -10.98 9.25
CA THR A 12 6.62 -11.92 10.28
C THR A 12 5.76 -13.08 9.77
N TYR A 13 5.66 -13.24 8.46
CA TYR A 13 4.98 -14.34 7.77
C TYR A 13 5.91 -15.54 7.55
N LEU A 14 5.37 -16.75 7.73
CA LEU A 14 5.93 -18.03 7.31
C LEU A 14 4.82 -18.80 6.60
N GLY A 15 5.00 -19.07 5.31
CA GLY A 15 4.13 -19.91 4.50
C GLY A 15 4.77 -21.27 4.26
N ILE A 16 4.02 -22.35 4.45
CA ILE A 16 4.41 -23.73 4.13
C ILE A 16 3.56 -24.16 2.96
N TRP A 17 4.19 -24.40 1.82
CA TRP A 17 3.55 -24.72 0.55
C TRP A 17 3.92 -26.12 0.10
N GLN A 18 2.95 -26.83 -0.49
CA GLN A 18 3.17 -28.07 -1.21
C GLN A 18 2.53 -27.98 -2.60
N ASP A 19 2.91 -28.87 -3.51
CA ASP A 19 2.40 -28.85 -4.89
C ASP A 19 0.94 -29.36 -4.96
N GLY A 20 0.63 -30.43 -4.23
CA GLY A 20 -0.68 -31.07 -4.22
C GLY A 20 -1.73 -30.28 -3.44
N ALA A 21 -2.71 -29.70 -4.14
CA ALA A 21 -3.80 -28.94 -3.53
C ALA A 21 -4.86 -29.77 -2.81
N ASN A 22 -4.97 -31.05 -3.16
CA ASN A 22 -5.98 -31.96 -2.65
C ASN A 22 -5.41 -33.05 -1.73
N ASP A 23 -4.19 -32.88 -1.22
CA ASP A 23 -3.60 -33.85 -0.30
C ASP A 23 -4.32 -33.80 1.05
N ALA A 24 -5.17 -34.80 1.28
CA ALA A 24 -5.95 -34.97 2.50
C ALA A 24 -5.09 -35.11 3.76
N THR A 25 -3.84 -35.56 3.61
CA THR A 25 -2.93 -35.79 4.74
C THR A 25 -2.25 -34.51 5.23
N PHE A 26 -2.29 -33.41 4.46
CA PHE A 26 -1.60 -32.17 4.84
C PHE A 26 -2.11 -31.58 6.16
N ARG A 27 -3.42 -31.72 6.41
CA ARG A 27 -4.02 -31.32 7.68
C ARG A 27 -3.54 -32.17 8.85
N THR A 28 -3.51 -33.49 8.70
CA THR A 28 -3.22 -34.44 9.79
C THR A 28 -1.73 -34.59 10.06
N GLU A 29 -0.88 -34.49 9.04
CA GLU A 29 0.56 -34.71 9.14
C GLU A 29 1.39 -33.43 9.24
N VAL A 30 0.85 -32.27 8.81
CA VAL A 30 1.57 -30.99 8.90
C VAL A 30 0.86 -29.98 9.79
N PHE A 31 -0.40 -29.63 9.48
CA PHE A 31 -1.10 -28.58 10.24
C PHE A 31 -1.33 -28.95 11.70
N THR A 32 -1.86 -30.15 11.97
CA THR A 32 -2.15 -30.59 13.34
C THR A 32 -0.88 -30.76 14.17
N PRO A 33 0.20 -31.41 13.67
CA PRO A 33 1.46 -31.49 14.38
C PRO A 33 2.12 -30.13 14.60
N LEU A 34 1.98 -29.18 13.66
CA LEU A 34 2.45 -27.80 13.85
C LEU A 34 1.76 -27.14 15.05
N LEU A 35 0.43 -27.23 15.16
CA LEU A 35 -0.32 -26.69 16.29
C LEU A 35 0.10 -27.34 17.62
N ASN A 36 0.29 -28.66 17.63
CA ASN A 36 0.78 -29.38 18.79
C ASN A 36 2.20 -28.95 19.19
N ALA A 37 3.05 -28.70 18.20
CA ALA A 37 4.41 -28.24 18.43
C ALA A 37 4.43 -26.82 19.03
N PHE A 38 3.52 -25.93 18.61
CA PHE A 38 3.29 -24.64 19.27
C PHE A 38 2.88 -24.83 20.74
N ALA A 39 1.87 -25.66 21.00
CA ALA A 39 1.38 -25.92 22.36
C ALA A 39 2.50 -26.45 23.28
N ARG A 40 3.28 -27.44 22.82
CA ARG A 40 4.43 -27.99 23.57
C ARG A 40 5.51 -26.95 23.88
N ARG A 41 5.63 -25.90 23.07
CA ARG A 41 6.59 -24.79 23.27
C ARG A 41 6.03 -23.66 24.13
N GLY A 42 4.88 -23.87 24.78
CA GLY A 42 4.27 -22.93 25.71
C GLY A 42 3.38 -21.87 25.05
N TRP A 43 2.96 -22.08 23.81
CA TRP A 43 1.93 -21.24 23.19
C TRP A 43 0.54 -21.69 23.63
N LYS A 44 -0.31 -20.74 24.02
CA LYS A 44 -1.74 -20.99 24.21
C LYS A 44 -2.41 -20.94 22.85
N VAL A 45 -2.75 -22.10 22.29
CA VAL A 45 -3.40 -22.23 20.97
C VAL A 45 -4.90 -22.42 21.14
N GLY A 46 -5.70 -21.63 20.44
CA GLY A 46 -7.17 -21.66 20.51
C GLY A 46 -7.84 -21.35 19.17
N ALA A 47 -9.16 -21.49 19.14
CA ALA A 47 -9.96 -21.05 18.00
C ALA A 47 -9.95 -19.52 17.89
N ASP A 48 -9.95 -19.00 16.66
CA ASP A 48 -10.21 -17.58 16.41
C ASP A 48 -11.69 -17.31 16.72
N SER A 49 -11.98 -16.55 17.78
CA SER A 49 -13.34 -16.30 18.28
C SER A 49 -14.21 -15.54 17.28
N HIS A 50 -13.61 -14.61 16.53
CA HIS A 50 -14.30 -13.88 15.48
C HIS A 50 -14.71 -14.83 14.34
N VAL A 51 -13.78 -15.68 13.88
CA VAL A 51 -14.06 -16.69 12.86
C VAL A 51 -15.09 -17.71 13.37
N LEU A 52 -14.99 -18.16 14.61
CA LEU A 52 -15.94 -19.11 15.18
C LEU A 52 -17.37 -18.55 15.20
N LYS A 53 -17.52 -17.25 15.54
CA LYS A 53 -18.80 -16.56 15.64
C LYS A 53 -19.42 -16.25 14.27
N HIS A 54 -18.63 -15.75 13.32
CA HIS A 54 -19.15 -15.24 12.04
C HIS A 54 -18.95 -16.21 10.86
N PHE A 55 -18.01 -17.14 10.96
CA PHE A 55 -17.58 -18.02 9.86
C PHE A 55 -17.27 -19.44 10.36
N ARG A 56 -18.26 -20.07 11.02
CA ARG A 56 -18.08 -21.35 11.73
C ARG A 56 -17.45 -22.46 10.87
N SER A 57 -17.78 -22.52 9.57
CA SER A 57 -17.20 -23.47 8.61
C SER A 57 -15.69 -23.32 8.40
N LEU A 58 -15.14 -22.12 8.61
CA LEU A 58 -13.70 -21.83 8.49
C LEU A 58 -12.94 -22.04 9.81
N SER A 59 -13.66 -22.12 10.94
CA SER A 59 -13.06 -22.27 12.26
C SER A 59 -12.10 -23.46 12.36
N PRO A 60 -12.38 -24.67 11.82
CA PRO A 60 -11.44 -25.79 11.88
C PRO A 60 -10.08 -25.53 11.20
N SER A 61 -10.03 -24.58 10.27
CA SER A 61 -8.83 -24.27 9.48
C SER A 61 -8.04 -23.07 10.02
N ARG A 62 -8.47 -22.42 11.10
CA ARG A 62 -7.86 -21.19 11.63
C ARG A 62 -7.67 -21.27 13.13
N ARG A 63 -6.48 -20.91 13.61
CA ARG A 63 -6.12 -20.86 15.02
C ARG A 63 -5.43 -19.55 15.36
N LEU A 64 -5.64 -19.09 16.58
CA LEU A 64 -4.85 -18.05 17.20
C LEU A 64 -3.99 -18.67 18.28
N ALA A 65 -2.75 -18.24 18.37
CA ALA A 65 -1.81 -18.64 19.40
C ALA A 65 -1.24 -17.41 20.11
N ARG A 66 -1.02 -17.50 21.41
CA ARG A 66 -0.39 -16.44 22.21
C ARG A 66 0.70 -17.00 23.12
N ARG A 67 1.81 -16.26 23.27
CA ARG A 67 2.87 -16.52 24.23
C ARG A 67 3.44 -15.20 24.75
N GLY A 68 3.03 -14.79 25.95
CA GLY A 68 3.31 -13.44 26.47
C GLY A 68 2.64 -12.38 25.59
N GLU A 69 3.41 -11.39 25.15
CA GLU A 69 2.97 -10.32 24.23
C GLU A 69 3.04 -10.71 22.75
N LEU A 70 3.55 -11.90 22.43
CA LEU A 70 3.66 -12.37 21.05
C LEU A 70 2.43 -13.21 20.69
N HIS A 71 1.85 -12.89 19.53
CA HIS A 71 0.69 -13.54 18.97
C HIS A 71 1.05 -14.19 17.62
N ALA A 72 0.33 -15.24 17.26
CA ALA A 72 0.43 -15.87 15.96
C ALA A 72 -0.96 -16.26 15.45
N ALA A 73 -1.22 -15.99 14.16
CA ALA A 73 -2.37 -16.51 13.45
C ALA A 73 -1.87 -17.66 12.57
N ILE A 74 -2.50 -18.83 12.72
CA ILE A 74 -2.12 -20.05 12.02
C ILE A 74 -3.31 -20.54 11.21
N ALA A 75 -3.17 -20.68 9.91
CA ALA A 75 -4.27 -21.07 9.04
C ALA A 75 -3.84 -22.10 8.00
N ILE A 76 -4.76 -22.96 7.57
CA ILE A 76 -4.58 -23.88 6.45
C ILE A 76 -5.58 -23.56 5.33
N HIS A 77 -5.08 -23.52 4.10
CA HIS A 77 -5.80 -23.18 2.88
C HIS A 77 -5.36 -24.10 1.73
N GLY A 78 -6.12 -25.17 1.47
CA GLY A 78 -5.77 -26.15 0.42
C GLY A 78 -4.34 -26.65 0.57
N ARG A 79 -3.44 -26.20 -0.33
CA ARG A 79 -2.01 -26.53 -0.36
C ARG A 79 -1.09 -25.70 0.54
N ALA A 80 -1.60 -24.72 1.28
CA ALA A 80 -0.77 -23.78 2.03
C ALA A 80 -1.14 -23.76 3.51
N ILE A 81 -0.14 -23.69 4.38
CA ILE A 81 -0.28 -23.34 5.79
C ILE A 81 0.42 -22.01 6.02
N GLU A 82 -0.24 -21.09 6.68
CA GLU A 82 0.27 -19.76 6.95
C GLU A 82 0.42 -19.54 8.44
N VAL A 83 1.54 -18.96 8.85
CA VAL A 83 1.81 -18.53 10.20
C VAL A 83 2.23 -17.06 10.14
N THR A 84 1.45 -16.18 10.76
CA THR A 84 1.78 -14.74 10.83
C THR A 84 1.91 -14.31 12.28
N TYR A 85 3.06 -13.74 12.65
CA TYR A 85 3.30 -13.23 13.99
C TYR A 85 3.04 -11.72 14.09
N TRP A 86 2.60 -11.27 15.26
CA TRP A 86 2.58 -9.85 15.66
C TRP A 86 2.75 -9.76 17.18
N ALA A 87 3.07 -8.58 17.69
CA ALA A 87 3.09 -8.30 19.12
C ALA A 87 2.26 -7.05 19.42
N GLU A 88 1.85 -6.90 20.67
CA GLU A 88 1.10 -5.73 21.15
C GLU A 88 2.02 -4.67 21.79
N THR A 89 3.31 -4.68 21.41
CA THR A 89 4.37 -3.86 22.04
C THR A 89 4.60 -2.50 21.36
N TRP A 90 3.88 -2.18 20.28
CA TRP A 90 4.02 -0.92 19.55
C TRP A 90 2.66 -0.23 19.33
N PRO A 91 2.63 1.10 19.15
CA PRO A 91 1.39 1.84 18.89
C PRO A 91 0.72 1.41 17.59
N ILE A 92 -0.61 1.28 17.62
CA ILE A 92 -1.42 0.89 16.46
C ILE A 92 -1.29 1.94 15.35
N ASP A 93 -0.95 1.49 14.13
CA ASP A 93 -0.89 2.32 12.92
C ASP A 93 -2.13 2.05 12.04
N ASN A 94 -2.53 0.79 11.90
CA ASN A 94 -3.72 0.37 11.16
C ASN A 94 -4.98 0.37 12.05
N PRO A 95 -6.10 0.99 11.63
CA PRO A 95 -7.36 0.96 12.37
C PRO A 95 -7.88 -0.45 12.72
N ASN A 96 -7.45 -1.48 12.00
CA ASN A 96 -7.82 -2.87 12.24
C ASN A 96 -6.90 -3.60 13.25
N GLY A 97 -5.95 -2.89 13.88
CA GLY A 97 -5.04 -3.40 14.93
C GLY A 97 -3.69 -3.90 14.42
N GLN A 98 -2.76 -4.17 15.35
CA GLN A 98 -1.35 -4.49 15.05
C GLN A 98 -1.16 -5.72 14.15
N ARG A 99 -2.12 -6.65 14.14
CA ARG A 99 -2.16 -7.80 13.21
C ARG A 99 -2.08 -7.36 11.75
N HIS A 100 -2.55 -6.17 11.42
CA HIS A 100 -2.63 -5.63 10.07
C HIS A 100 -1.60 -4.54 9.78
N ASP A 101 -0.66 -4.28 10.71
CA ASP A 101 0.44 -3.35 10.49
C ASP A 101 1.50 -3.94 9.55
N PHE A 102 2.27 -3.07 8.88
CA PHE A 102 3.42 -3.43 8.04
C PHE A 102 4.73 -3.38 8.83
N ASP A 103 5.78 -4.05 8.33
CA ASP A 103 7.12 -4.12 8.92
C ASP A 103 7.09 -4.58 10.39
N LYS A 104 6.22 -5.55 10.70
CA LYS A 104 5.92 -5.96 12.08
C LYS A 104 7.18 -6.45 12.80
N LEU A 105 8.08 -7.15 12.10
CA LEU A 105 9.31 -7.66 12.70
C LEU A 105 10.19 -6.51 13.17
N LYS A 106 10.33 -5.44 12.38
CA LYS A 106 11.12 -4.27 12.77
C LYS A 106 10.50 -3.48 13.92
N ARG A 107 9.17 -3.54 14.08
CA ARG A 107 8.43 -2.87 15.15
C ARG A 107 8.44 -3.66 16.47
N MET A 108 8.68 -4.96 16.43
CA MET A 108 8.85 -5.80 17.62
C MET A 108 10.10 -5.38 18.40
N ASN A 109 10.08 -5.54 19.72
CA ASN A 109 11.31 -5.46 20.50
C ASN A 109 12.30 -6.58 20.10
N TYR A 110 13.57 -6.39 20.43
CA TYR A 110 14.64 -7.30 20.02
C TYR A 110 14.41 -8.76 20.45
N LEU A 111 13.92 -9.01 21.67
CA LEU A 111 13.68 -10.36 22.17
C LEU A 111 12.54 -11.06 21.42
N ASP A 112 11.48 -10.34 21.07
CA ASP A 112 10.37 -10.88 20.28
C ASP A 112 10.77 -11.15 18.83
N GLN A 113 11.65 -10.32 18.25
CA GLN A 113 12.28 -10.62 16.96
C GLN A 113 13.05 -11.94 17.01
N LEU A 114 13.90 -12.13 18.02
CA LEU A 114 14.65 -13.37 18.21
C LEU A 114 13.74 -14.58 18.43
N ARG A 115 12.64 -14.43 19.17
CA ARG A 115 11.65 -15.49 19.38
C ARG A 115 10.98 -15.90 18.07
N VAL A 116 10.57 -14.95 17.23
CA VAL A 116 10.00 -15.24 15.90
C VAL A 116 11.02 -15.98 15.04
N GLN A 117 12.27 -15.52 15.01
CA GLN A 117 13.33 -16.20 14.26
C GLN A 117 13.58 -17.62 14.76
N LEU A 118 13.59 -17.83 16.09
CA LEU A 118 13.76 -19.15 16.69
C LEU A 118 12.61 -20.09 16.33
N GLU A 119 11.36 -19.63 16.41
CA GLU A 119 10.20 -20.43 16.03
C GLU A 119 10.25 -20.81 14.55
N ARG A 120 10.63 -19.89 13.66
CA ARG A 120 10.85 -20.21 12.23
C ARG A 120 11.88 -21.30 12.03
N ARG A 121 13.06 -21.19 12.67
CA ARG A 121 14.13 -22.18 12.57
C ARG A 121 13.66 -23.56 13.06
N ARG A 122 12.92 -23.60 14.17
CA ARG A 122 12.35 -24.84 14.72
C ARG A 122 11.32 -25.48 13.79
N ILE A 123 10.44 -24.67 13.19
CA ILE A 123 9.45 -25.16 12.23
C ILE A 123 10.16 -25.73 11.00
N ILE A 124 11.14 -25.02 10.43
CA ILE A 124 11.91 -25.48 9.27
C ILE A 124 12.65 -26.78 9.59
N ALA A 125 13.37 -26.83 10.73
CA ALA A 125 14.09 -28.02 11.16
C ALA A 125 13.16 -29.23 11.32
N TRP A 126 11.97 -29.04 11.89
CA TRP A 126 10.97 -30.10 11.97
C TRP A 126 10.44 -30.51 10.58
N LEU A 127 10.13 -29.56 9.70
CA LEU A 127 9.65 -29.88 8.34
C LEU A 127 10.69 -30.70 7.55
N GLN A 128 11.99 -30.43 7.74
CA GLN A 128 13.08 -31.19 7.13
C GLN A 128 13.11 -32.66 7.57
N THR A 129 12.53 -33.01 8.73
CA THR A 129 12.43 -34.42 9.18
C THR A 129 11.34 -35.21 8.46
N ILE A 130 10.36 -34.54 7.84
CA ILE A 130 9.19 -35.19 7.23
C ILE A 130 9.16 -35.08 5.70
N ALA A 131 9.85 -34.09 5.13
CA ALA A 131 9.87 -33.81 3.69
C ALA A 131 11.19 -33.16 3.25
N PRO A 132 11.57 -33.26 1.96
CA PRO A 132 12.54 -32.35 1.36
C PRO A 132 12.02 -30.91 1.42
N VAL A 133 12.78 -29.98 2.02
CA VAL A 133 12.38 -28.58 2.21
C VAL A 133 13.25 -27.64 1.40
N THR A 134 12.63 -26.73 0.64
CA THR A 134 13.30 -25.55 0.07
C THR A 134 12.82 -24.30 0.79
N VAL A 135 13.74 -23.45 1.27
CA VAL A 135 13.39 -22.20 1.94
C VAL A 135 13.63 -21.03 0.99
N SER A 136 12.60 -20.23 0.74
CA SER A 136 12.69 -18.97 0.01
C SER A 136 12.45 -17.80 0.95
N THR A 137 13.41 -16.88 1.03
CA THR A 137 13.26 -15.63 1.76
C THR A 137 12.94 -14.51 0.77
N SER A 138 11.84 -13.82 1.03
CA SER A 138 11.57 -12.54 0.38
C SER A 138 12.35 -11.40 1.03
N ASP A 139 12.90 -11.60 2.23
CA ASP A 139 13.73 -10.60 2.91
C ASP A 139 14.89 -10.19 2.00
N ILE A 140 14.89 -8.90 1.69
CA ILE A 140 15.83 -8.24 0.80
C ILE A 140 16.97 -7.59 1.62
N THR A 141 17.02 -7.91 2.91
CA THR A 141 17.98 -7.34 3.87
C THR A 141 19.40 -7.64 3.44
N GLY A 142 20.20 -6.59 3.26
CA GLY A 142 21.60 -6.68 2.84
C GLY A 142 21.84 -6.58 1.34
N LEU A 143 20.80 -6.59 0.49
CA LEU A 143 20.97 -6.36 -0.94
C LEU A 143 20.98 -4.86 -1.27
N THR A 144 21.96 -4.42 -2.05
CA THR A 144 22.00 -3.07 -2.63
C THR A 144 20.81 -2.88 -3.58
N PRO A 145 20.28 -1.65 -3.79
CA PRO A 145 19.19 -1.39 -4.73
C PRO A 145 19.38 -2.07 -6.09
N ARG A 146 20.61 -2.11 -6.61
CA ARG A 146 20.93 -2.78 -7.87
C ARG A 146 20.74 -4.30 -7.79
N GLN A 147 21.26 -4.95 -6.75
CA GLN A 147 21.06 -6.39 -6.55
C GLN A 147 19.58 -6.77 -6.38
N ARG A 148 18.75 -5.87 -5.85
CA ARG A 148 17.30 -6.06 -5.77
C ARG A 148 16.66 -6.06 -7.15
N ILE A 149 17.08 -5.15 -8.04
CA ILE A 149 16.64 -5.09 -9.43
C ILE A 149 17.07 -6.35 -10.17
N ASP A 150 18.36 -6.73 -10.09
CA ASP A 150 18.90 -7.89 -10.79
C ASP A 150 18.18 -9.18 -10.34
N ARG A 151 17.93 -9.33 -9.03
CA ARG A 151 17.12 -10.43 -8.47
C ARG A 151 15.67 -10.38 -8.97
N GLY A 152 15.11 -9.18 -9.12
CA GLY A 152 13.78 -8.96 -9.69
C GLY A 152 13.70 -9.44 -11.13
N TYR A 153 14.68 -9.08 -11.96
CA TYR A 153 14.76 -9.55 -13.34
C TYR A 153 14.94 -11.08 -13.40
N ALA A 154 15.84 -11.66 -12.60
CA ALA A 154 16.04 -13.12 -12.60
C ALA A 154 14.79 -13.94 -12.22
N LYS A 155 13.84 -13.34 -11.48
CA LYS A 155 12.60 -14.00 -11.04
C LYS A 155 11.36 -13.62 -11.85
N SER A 156 11.44 -12.57 -12.66
CA SER A 156 10.29 -12.06 -13.40
C SER A 156 10.06 -12.91 -14.64
N TRP A 157 8.83 -13.36 -14.84
CA TRP A 157 8.41 -14.02 -16.08
C TRP A 157 8.33 -13.07 -17.28
N HIS A 158 8.42 -11.76 -17.03
CA HIS A 158 8.49 -10.73 -18.08
C HIS A 158 9.92 -10.45 -18.54
N THR A 159 10.92 -11.10 -17.96
CA THR A 159 12.31 -10.92 -18.34
C THR A 159 12.58 -11.59 -19.69
N ASP A 160 13.10 -10.80 -20.62
CA ASP A 160 13.62 -11.30 -21.88
C ASP A 160 14.98 -11.95 -21.63
N GLU A 161 15.15 -13.21 -22.05
CA GLU A 161 16.35 -14.00 -21.79
C GLU A 161 17.61 -13.39 -22.43
N ASN A 162 17.48 -12.76 -23.61
CA ASN A 162 18.61 -12.14 -24.31
C ASN A 162 19.04 -10.82 -23.67
N LEU A 163 18.07 -10.05 -23.15
CA LEU A 163 18.35 -8.77 -22.51
C LEU A 163 18.70 -8.91 -21.01
N GLY A 164 18.35 -10.03 -20.39
CA GLY A 164 18.46 -10.23 -18.94
C GLY A 164 17.56 -9.28 -18.11
N ARG A 165 16.58 -8.66 -18.76
CA ARG A 165 15.61 -7.73 -18.16
C ARG A 165 14.33 -7.68 -19.01
N PRO A 166 13.23 -7.11 -18.49
CA PRO A 166 12.04 -6.86 -19.29
C PRO A 166 12.32 -5.96 -20.49
N ARG A 167 11.62 -6.24 -21.60
CA ARG A 167 11.68 -5.44 -22.83
C ARG A 167 10.60 -4.36 -22.78
N CYS A 168 10.94 -3.16 -23.25
CA CYS A 168 9.98 -2.07 -23.37
C CYS A 168 9.70 -1.78 -24.85
N ASP A 169 8.68 -2.43 -25.41
CA ASP A 169 8.34 -2.34 -26.83
C ASP A 169 7.49 -1.13 -27.20
N HIS A 170 7.07 -0.34 -26.22
CA HIS A 170 6.11 0.74 -26.42
C HIS A 170 6.58 2.07 -25.84
N ASP A 171 6.59 3.11 -26.66
CA ASP A 171 7.01 4.45 -26.26
C ASP A 171 6.10 5.07 -25.20
N TYR A 172 4.80 4.75 -25.18
CA TYR A 172 3.90 5.26 -24.16
C TYR A 172 4.28 4.82 -22.73
N ASN A 173 4.99 3.69 -22.60
CA ASN A 173 5.54 3.19 -21.34
C ASN A 173 6.86 3.86 -20.94
N ARG A 174 7.48 4.60 -21.87
CA ARG A 174 8.75 5.31 -21.69
C ARG A 174 8.57 6.82 -21.69
N LYS A 175 7.42 7.33 -22.12
CA LYS A 175 7.16 8.76 -22.20
C LYS A 175 7.10 9.35 -20.78
N SER A 176 8.09 10.17 -20.47
CA SER A 176 8.25 10.85 -19.19
C SER A 176 7.22 11.97 -19.00
N ALA A 177 7.16 12.52 -17.79
CA ALA A 177 6.32 13.67 -17.44
C ALA A 177 6.64 14.94 -18.27
N ASP A 178 7.90 15.12 -18.68
CA ASP A 178 8.35 16.18 -19.59
C ASP A 178 8.27 15.80 -21.08
N GLY A 179 7.66 14.66 -21.40
CA GLY A 179 7.35 14.22 -22.76
C GLY A 179 8.52 13.60 -23.54
N ALA A 180 9.71 13.55 -22.94
CA ALA A 180 10.87 12.84 -23.49
C ALA A 180 10.74 11.32 -23.29
N LEU A 181 11.56 10.54 -23.98
CA LEU A 181 11.59 9.08 -23.78
C LEU A 181 12.64 8.72 -22.74
N LEU A 182 12.23 7.91 -21.76
CA LEU A 182 13.10 7.34 -20.75
C LEU A 182 13.98 6.26 -21.36
N GLU A 183 15.25 6.27 -20.96
CA GLU A 183 16.22 5.25 -21.31
C GLU A 183 16.65 4.46 -20.08
N HIS A 184 16.84 3.16 -20.25
CA HIS A 184 17.31 2.31 -19.16
C HIS A 184 18.75 2.69 -18.78
N GLY A 185 18.97 2.96 -17.50
CA GLY A 185 20.24 3.42 -16.95
C GLY A 185 20.43 4.95 -16.98
N ALA A 186 19.46 5.72 -17.49
CA ALA A 186 19.59 7.17 -17.58
C ALA A 186 19.46 7.85 -16.21
N THR A 187 20.12 9.00 -16.08
CA THR A 187 19.88 9.93 -14.96
C THR A 187 18.55 10.62 -15.18
N ILE A 188 17.70 10.60 -14.14
CA ILE A 188 16.38 11.22 -14.16
C ILE A 188 16.13 12.05 -12.91
N TRP A 189 15.07 12.84 -12.96
CA TRP A 189 14.54 13.58 -11.83
C TRP A 189 13.12 13.10 -11.54
N PHE A 190 12.71 13.13 -10.29
CA PHE A 190 11.36 12.72 -9.90
C PHE A 190 10.89 13.56 -8.72
N THR A 191 9.60 13.50 -8.41
CA THR A 191 9.05 14.19 -7.26
C THR A 191 8.80 13.20 -6.12
N ASP A 192 9.36 13.46 -4.93
CA ASP A 192 9.10 12.63 -3.76
C ASP A 192 7.66 12.81 -3.23
N ARG A 193 7.27 12.02 -2.23
CA ARG A 193 5.94 12.13 -1.60
C ARG A 193 5.67 13.52 -0.99
N LYS A 194 6.71 14.29 -0.67
CA LYS A 194 6.58 15.65 -0.15
C LYS A 194 6.58 16.68 -1.28
N GLY A 195 6.68 16.33 -2.55
CA GLY A 195 6.79 17.33 -3.63
C GLY A 195 8.20 17.87 -3.86
N ARG A 196 9.25 17.31 -3.25
CA ARG A 196 10.64 17.74 -3.47
C ARG A 196 11.21 17.01 -4.68
N ILE A 197 12.12 17.66 -5.40
CA ILE A 197 12.81 17.00 -6.51
C ILE A 197 13.92 16.10 -5.98
N GLY A 198 13.82 14.81 -6.32
CA GLY A 198 14.89 13.83 -6.21
C GLY A 198 15.61 13.65 -7.53
N ARG A 199 16.82 13.10 -7.48
CA ARG A 199 17.62 12.66 -8.63
C ARG A 199 17.95 11.19 -8.46
N GLY A 200 17.87 10.42 -9.53
CA GLY A 200 18.19 9.00 -9.49
C GLY A 200 18.56 8.43 -10.86
N THR A 201 18.83 7.14 -10.87
CA THR A 201 19.08 6.37 -12.08
C THR A 201 17.91 5.43 -12.33
N THR A 202 17.35 5.46 -13.54
CA THR A 202 16.15 4.69 -13.89
C THR A 202 16.51 3.34 -14.52
N PHE A 203 15.68 2.33 -14.28
CA PHE A 203 15.80 0.99 -14.86
C PHE A 203 14.40 0.50 -15.22
N TYR A 204 14.21 0.10 -16.47
CA TYR A 204 12.90 -0.36 -16.94
C TYR A 204 12.40 -1.53 -16.09
N HIS A 205 11.16 -1.46 -15.62
CA HIS A 205 10.54 -2.55 -14.89
C HIS A 205 9.47 -3.23 -15.75
N ILE A 206 8.25 -2.73 -15.77
CA ILE A 206 7.16 -3.32 -16.53
C ILE A 206 6.09 -2.28 -16.83
N ASN A 207 5.46 -2.38 -18.01
CA ASN A 207 4.46 -1.41 -18.47
C ASN A 207 5.04 0.01 -18.33
N ASN A 208 4.29 0.93 -17.74
CA ASN A 208 4.72 2.29 -17.49
C ASN A 208 5.52 2.44 -16.19
N MET A 209 5.91 1.36 -15.52
CA MET A 209 6.63 1.38 -14.24
C MET A 209 8.14 1.24 -14.45
N TRP A 210 8.88 2.00 -13.66
CA TRP A 210 10.33 2.09 -13.69
C TRP A 210 10.91 2.00 -12.28
N TRP A 211 11.94 1.18 -12.13
CA TRP A 211 12.77 1.19 -10.93
C TRP A 211 13.66 2.43 -10.96
N VAL A 212 13.73 3.16 -9.85
CA VAL A 212 14.61 4.31 -9.70
C VAL A 212 15.48 4.09 -8.47
N ILE A 213 16.80 4.10 -8.68
CA ILE A 213 17.78 4.12 -7.60
C ILE A 213 18.11 5.57 -7.26
N ALA A 214 17.84 5.98 -6.03
CA ALA A 214 18.14 7.31 -5.51
C ALA A 214 18.89 7.17 -4.19
N GLY A 215 20.23 7.19 -4.24
CA GLY A 215 21.06 6.86 -3.08
C GLY A 215 20.93 5.38 -2.71
N ASP A 216 20.58 5.10 -1.45
CA ASP A 216 20.33 3.76 -0.92
C ASP A 216 18.87 3.29 -1.13
N GLN A 217 18.02 4.15 -1.69
CA GLN A 217 16.61 3.85 -1.90
C GLN A 217 16.34 3.27 -3.27
N LEU A 218 15.46 2.26 -3.30
CA LEU A 218 14.86 1.72 -4.53
C LEU A 218 13.39 2.11 -4.56
N LEU A 219 12.99 2.86 -5.59
CA LEU A 219 11.63 3.34 -5.80
C LEU A 219 11.04 2.67 -7.04
N ASN A 220 9.74 2.43 -7.06
CA ASN A 220 9.00 2.03 -8.25
C ASN A 220 8.08 3.19 -8.65
N LEU A 221 8.39 3.86 -9.74
CA LEU A 221 7.69 5.08 -10.18
C LEU A 221 7.09 4.87 -11.56
N SER A 222 5.95 5.50 -11.82
CA SER A 222 5.41 5.57 -13.18
C SER A 222 6.28 6.48 -14.06
N CYS A 223 6.35 6.23 -15.36
CA CYS A 223 7.02 7.13 -16.32
C CYS A 223 6.43 8.55 -16.25
N CYS A 224 5.13 8.69 -15.93
CA CYS A 224 4.44 9.96 -15.75
C CYS A 224 4.86 10.73 -14.49
N GLU A 225 5.68 10.14 -13.61
CA GLU A 225 6.20 10.77 -12.38
C GLU A 225 7.69 11.15 -12.51
N ILE A 226 8.31 10.79 -13.64
CA ILE A 226 9.74 10.95 -13.91
C ILE A 226 9.95 12.05 -14.96
N PHE A 227 11.00 12.84 -14.80
CA PHE A 227 11.46 13.85 -15.76
C PHE A 227 12.83 13.44 -16.30
N CYS A 228 12.99 13.48 -17.62
CA CYS A 228 14.28 13.23 -18.26
C CYS A 228 15.22 14.43 -18.12
N ARG A 229 14.68 15.63 -17.92
CA ARG A 229 15.44 16.86 -17.73
C ARG A 229 15.27 17.40 -16.30
N PRO A 230 16.30 18.09 -15.76
CA PRO A 230 16.17 18.76 -14.48
C PRO A 230 15.06 19.83 -14.57
N PRO A 231 14.10 19.85 -13.65
CA PRO A 231 13.12 20.92 -13.62
C PRO A 231 13.77 22.28 -13.28
N ASP A 232 13.26 23.37 -13.87
CA ASP A 232 13.86 24.72 -13.76
C ASP A 232 14.14 25.19 -12.33
N ASP A 233 13.22 24.88 -11.41
CA ASP A 233 13.37 25.17 -9.99
C ASP A 233 13.31 23.87 -9.17
N LEU A 234 14.48 23.47 -8.65
CA LEU A 234 14.67 22.31 -7.77
C LEU A 234 14.26 22.59 -6.32
N ARG A 235 14.23 23.86 -5.90
CA ARG A 235 13.83 24.26 -4.53
C ARG A 235 12.31 24.39 -4.41
N ARG A 236 11.62 24.68 -5.52
CA ARG A 236 10.16 24.72 -5.55
C ARG A 236 9.56 23.35 -5.28
N LYS A 237 8.77 23.30 -4.21
CA LYS A 237 7.99 22.13 -3.82
C LYS A 237 6.76 21.97 -4.72
N ARG A 238 6.64 20.83 -5.40
CA ARG A 238 5.54 20.44 -6.29
C ARG A 238 4.46 19.66 -5.54
N ASN A 239 3.95 20.23 -4.45
CA ASN A 239 2.96 19.59 -3.56
C ASN A 239 1.61 20.32 -3.53
N LYS A 240 1.19 20.93 -4.64
CA LYS A 240 -0.03 21.76 -4.71
C LYS A 240 -1.26 21.04 -4.15
N ARG A 241 -1.50 19.80 -4.58
CA ARG A 241 -2.60 18.93 -4.13
C ARG A 241 -2.60 18.76 -2.61
N GLN A 242 -1.49 18.29 -2.05
CA GLN A 242 -1.31 18.04 -0.61
C GLN A 242 -1.41 19.34 0.23
N ARG A 243 -0.89 20.46 -0.31
CA ARG A 243 -1.01 21.77 0.32
C ARG A 243 -2.48 22.19 0.38
N ARG A 244 -3.23 21.99 -0.71
CA ARG A 244 -4.67 22.26 -0.74
C ARG A 244 -5.43 21.39 0.26
N ASP A 245 -5.21 20.07 0.25
CA ASP A 245 -5.84 19.14 1.20
C ASP A 245 -5.63 19.60 2.66
N ARG A 246 -4.39 19.93 3.01
CA ARG A 246 -4.06 20.39 4.36
C ARG A 246 -4.73 21.71 4.71
N LEU A 247 -4.65 22.71 3.83
CA LEU A 247 -5.20 24.04 4.12
C LEU A 247 -6.74 24.02 4.16
N GLU A 248 -7.40 23.25 3.30
CA GLU A 248 -8.85 23.07 3.36
C GLU A 248 -9.28 22.29 4.62
N GLY A 249 -8.50 21.30 5.06
CA GLY A 249 -8.73 20.61 6.34
C GLY A 249 -8.56 21.54 7.56
N GLU A 250 -7.56 22.42 7.54
CA GLU A 250 -7.38 23.47 8.56
C GLU A 250 -8.52 24.50 8.52
N LEU A 251 -8.99 24.87 7.33
CA LEU A 251 -10.15 25.76 7.15
C LEU A 251 -11.40 25.14 7.78
N ALA A 252 -11.71 23.88 7.44
CA ALA A 252 -12.82 23.14 8.03
C ALA A 252 -12.71 23.07 9.56
N THR A 253 -11.50 22.83 10.09
CA THR A 253 -11.24 22.80 11.53
C THR A 253 -11.46 24.16 12.19
N ALA A 254 -11.01 25.25 11.56
CA ALA A 254 -11.23 26.61 12.06
C ALA A 254 -12.73 26.96 12.12
N VAL A 255 -13.49 26.62 11.07
CA VAL A 255 -14.94 26.82 11.03
C VAL A 255 -15.65 26.02 12.14
N ARG A 256 -15.30 24.75 12.34
CA ARG A 256 -15.88 23.92 13.42
C ARG A 256 -15.60 24.48 14.81
N ARG A 257 -14.48 25.18 14.98
CA ARG A 257 -14.09 25.83 16.25
C ARG A 257 -14.59 27.27 16.36
N MET A 258 -15.38 27.75 15.40
CA MET A 258 -15.85 29.14 15.30
C MET A 258 -14.72 30.19 15.26
N ASP A 259 -13.51 29.81 14.83
CA ASP A 259 -12.38 30.73 14.61
C ASP A 259 -12.46 31.32 13.20
N PHE A 260 -13.40 32.26 13.02
CA PHE A 260 -13.70 32.83 11.71
C PHE A 260 -12.57 33.72 11.16
N ARG A 261 -11.77 34.35 12.04
CA ARG A 261 -10.59 35.14 11.62
C ARG A 261 -9.54 34.24 10.97
N ARG A 262 -9.28 33.06 11.56
CA ARG A 262 -8.37 32.07 10.95
C ARG A 262 -8.95 31.50 9.65
N ALA A 263 -10.26 31.21 9.63
CA ALA A 263 -10.94 30.69 8.45
C ALA A 263 -10.85 31.67 7.26
N GLU A 264 -11.10 32.96 7.49
CA GLU A 264 -10.99 34.01 6.47
C GLU A 264 -9.57 34.11 5.91
N ARG A 265 -8.55 34.10 6.77
CA ARG A 265 -7.15 34.10 6.33
C ARG A 265 -6.81 32.88 5.47
N LEU A 266 -7.25 31.70 5.87
CA LEU A 266 -7.01 30.46 5.11
C LEU A 266 -7.74 30.47 3.75
N LYS A 267 -8.98 30.97 3.72
CA LYS A 267 -9.73 31.18 2.48
C LYS A 267 -8.96 32.12 1.53
N GLY A 268 -8.48 33.26 2.03
CA GLY A 268 -7.69 34.21 1.24
C GLY A 268 -6.40 33.60 0.67
N ILE A 269 -5.69 32.78 1.45
CA ILE A 269 -4.48 32.08 0.98
C ILE A 269 -4.78 31.03 -0.10
N LEU A 270 -5.93 30.37 -0.03
CA LEU A 270 -6.31 29.30 -0.95
C LEU A 270 -6.91 29.83 -2.25
N PHE A 271 -7.81 30.81 -2.15
CA PHE A 271 -8.70 31.20 -3.25
C PHE A 271 -8.74 32.72 -3.50
N GLY A 272 -8.10 33.53 -2.65
CA GLY A 272 -8.27 34.98 -2.66
C GLY A 272 -9.73 35.38 -2.44
N ASP A 273 -10.19 36.38 -3.19
CA ASP A 273 -11.54 36.95 -3.10
C ASP A 273 -12.54 36.30 -4.07
N GLN A 274 -12.18 35.18 -4.69
CA GLN A 274 -13.02 34.52 -5.67
C GLN A 274 -14.28 33.90 -5.03
N PRO A 275 -15.43 33.89 -5.75
CA PRO A 275 -16.60 33.14 -5.31
C PRO A 275 -16.29 31.64 -5.30
N LEU A 276 -16.78 30.97 -4.26
CA LEU A 276 -16.55 29.54 -4.02
C LEU A 276 -17.84 28.76 -4.23
N TYR A 277 -17.65 27.56 -4.78
CA TYR A 277 -18.69 26.60 -5.06
C TYR A 277 -18.35 25.27 -4.41
N LEU A 278 -19.38 24.51 -4.09
CA LEU A 278 -19.28 23.08 -3.82
C LEU A 278 -19.69 22.32 -5.08
N ILE A 279 -19.24 21.07 -5.21
CA ILE A 279 -19.68 20.18 -6.29
C ILE A 279 -20.51 19.08 -5.65
N TRP A 280 -21.78 18.99 -6.03
CA TRP A 280 -22.72 17.98 -5.59
C TRP A 280 -22.78 16.83 -6.61
N ALA A 281 -22.61 15.60 -6.12
CA ALA A 281 -22.75 14.38 -6.91
C ALA A 281 -24.10 13.73 -6.62
N ARG A 282 -24.97 13.66 -7.63
CA ARG A 282 -26.37 13.21 -7.49
C ARG A 282 -26.47 11.73 -7.15
N ASP A 283 -25.65 10.91 -7.80
CA ASP A 283 -25.58 9.47 -7.62
C ASP A 283 -25.12 9.07 -6.20
N HIS A 284 -24.19 9.83 -5.62
CA HIS A 284 -23.67 9.62 -4.27
C HIS A 284 -24.46 10.35 -3.18
N LYS A 285 -25.37 11.26 -3.57
CA LYS A 285 -26.09 12.17 -2.67
C LYS A 285 -25.15 12.87 -1.67
N ALA A 286 -24.02 13.35 -2.19
CA ALA A 286 -22.93 13.91 -1.39
C ALA A 286 -22.11 14.93 -2.17
N TYR A 287 -21.40 15.80 -1.46
CA TYR A 287 -20.45 16.74 -2.04
C TYR A 287 -19.10 16.06 -2.31
N TYR A 288 -18.42 16.51 -3.36
CA TYR A 288 -17.00 16.21 -3.53
C TYR A 288 -16.18 16.77 -2.36
N ARG A 289 -15.17 16.01 -1.95
CA ARG A 289 -14.11 16.46 -1.04
C ARG A 289 -12.99 17.19 -1.81
N PRO A 290 -12.09 17.92 -1.12
CA PRO A 290 -10.98 18.64 -1.76
C PRO A 290 -10.25 17.79 -2.81
N ASN A 291 -9.75 18.46 -3.87
CA ASN A 291 -9.10 17.81 -5.01
C ASN A 291 -9.94 16.76 -5.75
N TYR A 292 -11.28 16.89 -5.72
CA TYR A 292 -12.21 16.01 -6.45
C TYR A 292 -12.10 14.55 -6.02
N SER A 293 -11.73 14.30 -4.74
CA SER A 293 -11.31 12.99 -4.28
C SER A 293 -12.11 12.54 -3.06
N GLY A 294 -13.10 11.68 -3.31
CA GLY A 294 -14.02 11.16 -2.31
C GLY A 294 -15.22 12.07 -2.08
N TYR A 295 -16.16 11.59 -1.25
CA TYR A 295 -17.46 12.22 -1.03
C TYR A 295 -17.71 12.54 0.44
N THR A 296 -18.58 13.51 0.71
CA THR A 296 -19.01 13.86 2.06
C THR A 296 -20.38 14.52 2.05
N SER A 297 -21.23 14.21 3.02
CA SER A 297 -22.47 14.97 3.28
C SER A 297 -22.25 16.18 4.17
N ASP A 298 -21.10 16.26 4.87
CA ASP A 298 -20.71 17.42 5.67
C ASP A 298 -20.23 18.56 4.77
N VAL A 299 -21.03 19.63 4.68
CA VAL A 299 -20.73 20.87 3.94
C VAL A 299 -19.43 21.54 4.44
N ILE A 300 -19.10 21.41 5.73
CA ILE A 300 -17.86 21.96 6.29
C ILE A 300 -16.64 21.17 5.79
N ALA A 301 -16.77 19.85 5.59
CA ALA A 301 -15.72 18.98 5.07
C ALA A 301 -15.63 18.92 3.53
N ALA A 302 -16.63 19.45 2.81
CA ALA A 302 -16.67 19.43 1.35
C ALA A 302 -15.48 20.19 0.74
N GLY A 303 -15.10 19.87 -0.49
CA GLY A 303 -14.11 20.63 -1.24
C GLY A 303 -14.68 21.98 -1.66
N ARG A 304 -13.85 23.03 -1.59
CA ARG A 304 -14.21 24.36 -2.10
C ARG A 304 -13.54 24.57 -3.45
N TYR A 305 -14.31 25.03 -4.42
CA TYR A 305 -13.88 25.16 -5.80
C TYR A 305 -14.13 26.58 -6.31
N THR A 306 -13.21 27.10 -7.11
CA THR A 306 -13.47 28.35 -7.83
C THR A 306 -14.54 28.10 -8.90
N ARG A 307 -15.15 29.16 -9.45
CA ARG A 307 -16.15 29.02 -10.53
C ARG A 307 -15.60 28.19 -11.70
N ALA A 308 -14.39 28.50 -12.15
CA ALA A 308 -13.76 27.82 -13.27
C ALA A 308 -13.51 26.32 -12.98
N GLU A 309 -13.11 25.99 -11.74
CA GLU A 309 -12.92 24.61 -11.30
C GLU A 309 -14.25 23.83 -11.27
N ALA A 310 -15.28 24.41 -10.66
CA ALA A 310 -16.60 23.78 -10.57
C ALA A 310 -17.23 23.61 -11.96
N GLU A 311 -17.14 24.61 -12.82
CA GLU A 311 -17.66 24.59 -14.18
C GLU A 311 -16.98 23.53 -15.05
N ALA A 312 -15.64 23.44 -14.99
CA ALA A 312 -14.89 22.43 -15.73
C ALA A 312 -15.28 21.00 -15.33
N GLU A 313 -15.42 20.76 -14.02
CA GLU A 313 -15.76 19.44 -13.52
C GLU A 313 -17.22 19.07 -13.77
N VAL A 314 -18.17 19.99 -13.56
CA VAL A 314 -19.58 19.75 -13.85
C VAL A 314 -19.81 19.49 -15.35
N ARG A 315 -19.11 20.19 -16.24
CA ARG A 315 -19.17 19.95 -17.70
C ARG A 315 -18.62 18.59 -18.12
N ARG A 316 -17.72 17.99 -17.34
CA ARG A 316 -17.21 16.64 -17.60
C ARG A 316 -18.34 15.62 -17.51
N VAL A 317 -19.26 15.79 -16.56
CA VAL A 317 -20.37 14.86 -16.30
C VAL A 317 -21.66 15.61 -15.88
N PRO A 318 -22.29 16.38 -16.78
CA PRO A 318 -23.42 17.27 -16.43
C PRO A 318 -24.68 16.51 -15.98
N HIS A 319 -24.79 15.23 -16.35
CA HIS A 319 -25.86 14.34 -15.95
C HIS A 319 -25.65 13.70 -14.55
N GLU A 320 -24.53 13.95 -13.88
CA GLU A 320 -24.28 13.48 -12.51
C GLU A 320 -23.95 14.62 -11.53
N LEU A 321 -23.37 15.72 -12.02
CA LEU A 321 -22.79 16.76 -11.18
C LEU A 321 -23.54 18.09 -11.27
N GLU A 322 -23.57 18.81 -10.16
CA GLU A 322 -24.09 20.18 -10.06
C GLU A 322 -23.12 21.01 -9.21
N ALA A 323 -22.95 22.29 -9.56
CA ALA A 323 -22.26 23.21 -8.66
C ALA A 323 -23.27 23.80 -7.68
N VAL A 324 -22.87 24.03 -6.45
CA VAL A 324 -23.70 24.66 -5.43
C VAL A 324 -23.02 25.94 -4.99
N ASP A 325 -23.70 27.08 -5.12
CA ASP A 325 -23.16 28.38 -4.70
C ASP A 325 -23.28 28.60 -3.18
N ALA A 326 -22.84 29.76 -2.71
CA ALA A 326 -22.85 30.12 -1.29
C ALA A 326 -24.27 30.20 -0.70
N ASP A 327 -25.29 30.45 -1.53
CA ASP A 327 -26.70 30.52 -1.12
C ASP A 327 -27.36 29.13 -1.14
N GLY A 328 -26.61 28.08 -1.50
CA GLY A 328 -27.13 26.72 -1.60
C GLY A 328 -27.88 26.45 -2.90
N LYS A 329 -27.83 27.35 -3.88
CA LYS A 329 -28.49 27.16 -5.17
C LYS A 329 -27.68 26.22 -6.05
N HIS A 330 -28.36 25.21 -6.59
CA HIS A 330 -27.79 24.28 -7.53
C HIS A 330 -27.73 24.91 -8.94
N ILE A 331 -26.54 24.95 -9.50
CA ILE A 331 -26.21 25.52 -10.81
C ILE A 331 -25.78 24.38 -11.72
N ARG A 332 -26.45 24.28 -12.87
CA ARG A 332 -26.04 23.43 -13.98
C ARG A 332 -25.30 24.28 -14.99
N PHE A 333 -24.09 23.87 -15.34
CA PHE A 333 -23.37 24.43 -16.46
C PHE A 333 -23.69 23.57 -17.67
N ASP A 334 -24.90 23.77 -18.22
CA ASP A 334 -25.33 23.06 -19.42
C ASP A 334 -24.35 23.35 -20.57
N ARG A 335 -24.23 22.39 -21.51
CA ARG A 335 -23.38 22.53 -22.69
C ARG A 335 -23.77 23.82 -23.42
N VAL A 336 -22.81 24.75 -23.54
CA VAL A 336 -22.87 25.75 -24.60
C VAL A 336 -22.91 24.96 -25.91
N ALA A 337 -23.89 25.31 -26.75
CA ALA A 337 -24.15 24.67 -28.05
C ALA A 337 -22.91 24.64 -28.95
#